data_AF-X0UM09-F1
#
_entry.id   AF-X0UM09-F1
#
_cell.length_a   1.000
_cell.length_b   1.000
_cell.length_c   1.000
_cell.angle_alpha   90.00
_cell.angle_beta   90.00
_cell.angle_gamma   90.00
#
_symmetry.space_group_name_H-M   'P 1'
#
loop_
_entity.id
_entity.type
_entity.pdbx_description
1 polymer ?
#
loop_
_entity_poly.entity_id
_entity_poly.type
_entity_poly.pdbx_seq_one_letter_code
_entity_poly.pdbx_strand_id
1 'polypeptide(L)'
;GWGCVPRVLWRIGQEVTMAQYLSGKTPQMYLYSGQVVGCPDIPQTGGCRTNVEMTINDVDDVCDVKGMHQIIFYGDYARELRIFCQLYGIKVIT
;
A
#
# COMPACT_ATOMS: atom_id res chain seq x y z
N GLY A 1 -0.29 29.76 -0.01
CA GLY A 1 -0.76 29.67 1.39
C GLY A 1 0.21 28.83 2.18
N TRP A 2 0.27 29.02 3.50
CA TRP A 2 1.08 28.19 4.41
C TRP A 2 0.16 27.14 5.06
N GLY A 3 0.61 25.89 5.10
CA GLY A 3 -0.13 24.79 5.72
C GLY A 3 0.78 24.00 6.67
N CYS A 4 0.20 23.42 7.71
CA CYS A 4 0.85 22.47 8.60
C CYS A 4 0.15 21.12 8.46
N VAL A 5 0.92 20.05 8.25
CA VAL A 5 0.39 18.69 8.08
C VAL A 5 1.24 17.72 8.90
N PRO A 6 0.64 16.65 9.45
CA PRO A 6 1.39 15.65 10.20
C PRO A 6 2.40 14.90 9.30
N ARG A 7 3.54 14.54 9.91
CA ARG A 7 4.47 13.53 9.37
C ARG A 7 4.32 12.26 10.21
N VAL A 8 3.79 11.20 9.61
CA VAL A 8 3.79 9.88 10.23
C VAL A 8 5.08 9.16 9.86
N LEU A 9 5.81 8.70 10.87
CA LEU A 9 7.01 7.87 10.69
C LEU A 9 6.65 6.42 10.97
N TRP A 10 6.94 5.56 10.00
CA TRP A 10 6.67 4.13 10.07
C TRP A 10 7.85 3.41 10.72
N ARG A 11 7.59 2.31 11.45
CA ARG A 11 8.65 1.49 12.02
C ARG A 11 9.29 0.62 10.93
N ILE A 12 10.58 0.81 10.68
CA ILE A 12 11.37 -0.04 9.79
C ILE A 12 11.32 -1.49 10.29
N GLY A 13 11.20 -2.45 9.39
CA GLY A 13 11.06 -3.87 9.70
C GLY A 13 9.63 -4.32 10.03
N GLN A 14 8.66 -3.40 10.07
CA GLN A 14 7.27 -3.75 10.31
C GLN A 14 6.61 -4.26 9.02
N GLU A 15 6.00 -5.45 9.10
CA GLU A 15 5.16 -5.98 8.02
C GLU A 15 3.99 -5.04 7.72
N VAL A 16 3.61 -4.96 6.45
CA VAL A 16 2.51 -4.14 5.95
C VAL A 16 1.76 -4.84 4.83
N THR A 17 0.49 -4.45 4.71
CA THR A 17 -0.35 -4.79 3.57
C THR A 17 -0.75 -3.50 2.87
N MET A 18 -0.67 -3.51 1.54
CA MET A 18 -1.10 -2.43 0.67
C MET A 18 -2.27 -2.92 -0.18
N ALA A 19 -3.41 -2.24 -0.09
CA ALA A 19 -4.63 -2.68 -0.76
C ALA A 19 -5.42 -1.53 -1.39
N GLN A 20 -6.12 -1.82 -2.48
CA GLN A 20 -7.10 -0.91 -3.09
C GLN A 20 -8.27 -1.69 -3.65
N TYR A 21 -9.47 -1.38 -3.16
CA TYR A 21 -10.72 -1.91 -3.68
C TYR A 21 -11.22 -1.07 -4.86
N LEU A 22 -11.64 -1.75 -5.93
CA LEU A 22 -12.23 -1.14 -7.12
C LEU A 22 -13.66 -1.65 -7.30
N SER A 23 -14.64 -0.74 -7.16
CA SER A 23 -16.07 -1.05 -7.15
C SER A 23 -16.71 -1.22 -8.55
N GLY A 24 -15.91 -1.51 -9.58
CA GLY A 24 -16.40 -1.65 -10.96
C GLY A 24 -17.41 -2.78 -11.16
N LYS A 25 -17.89 -2.95 -12.40
CA LYS A 25 -18.87 -4.01 -12.76
C LYS A 25 -18.45 -5.41 -12.27
N THR A 26 -17.16 -5.69 -12.34
CA THR A 26 -16.53 -6.82 -11.65
C THR A 26 -15.63 -6.22 -10.57
N PRO A 27 -15.95 -6.41 -9.27
CA PRO A 27 -15.16 -5.81 -8.21
C PRO A 27 -13.76 -6.43 -8.18
N GLN A 28 -12.75 -5.60 -7.91
CA GLN A 28 -11.35 -6.02 -7.87
C GLN A 28 -10.68 -5.53 -6.59
N MET A 29 -9.63 -6.24 -6.17
CA MET A 29 -8.73 -5.85 -5.11
C MET A 29 -7.31 -5.87 -5.65
N TYR A 30 -6.68 -4.70 -5.72
CA TYR A 30 -5.22 -4.64 -5.83
C TYR A 30 -4.66 -4.94 -4.45
N LEU A 31 -3.74 -5.91 -4.36
CA LEU A 31 -3.28 -6.41 -3.08
C LEU A 31 -1.79 -6.75 -3.12
N TYR A 32 -1.03 -6.15 -2.22
CA TYR A 32 0.40 -6.38 -2.09
C TYR A 32 0.76 -6.54 -0.61
N SER A 33 1.69 -7.44 -0.29
CA SER A 33 2.37 -7.48 1.00
C SER A 33 3.79 -6.94 0.87
N GLY A 34 4.35 -6.55 2.01
CA GLY A 34 5.71 -6.05 2.08
C GLY A 34 6.10 -5.70 3.50
N GLN A 35 7.28 -5.12 3.62
CA GLN A 35 7.83 -4.65 4.87
C GLN A 35 8.30 -3.22 4.72
N VAL A 36 8.11 -2.39 5.74
CA VAL A 36 8.65 -1.03 5.76
C VAL A 36 10.17 -1.08 5.78
N VAL A 37 10.82 -0.43 4.81
CA VAL A 37 12.28 -0.30 4.74
C VAL A 37 12.78 1.11 5.06
N GLY A 38 11.90 2.12 5.02
CA GLY A 38 12.32 3.49 5.30
C GLY A 38 11.19 4.53 5.34
N CYS A 39 11.55 5.71 5.84
CA CYS A 39 10.80 6.95 5.68
C CYS A 39 11.78 8.02 5.18
N PRO A 40 11.84 8.29 3.87
CA PRO A 40 12.88 9.12 3.30
C PRO A 40 12.81 10.56 3.83
N ASP A 41 13.96 11.23 3.82
CA ASP A 41 14.04 12.64 4.17
C ASP A 41 13.17 13.49 3.25
N ILE A 42 12.61 14.55 3.81
CA ILE A 42 11.67 15.40 3.08
C ILE A 42 12.49 16.48 2.36
N PRO A 43 12.35 16.64 1.04
CA PRO A 43 13.04 17.69 0.31
C PRO A 43 12.59 19.07 0.79
N GLN A 44 13.42 20.08 0.55
CA GLN A 44 13.11 21.47 0.93
C GLN A 44 11.78 21.97 0.35
N THR A 45 11.40 21.47 -0.83
CA THR A 45 10.15 21.82 -1.50
C THR A 45 9.53 20.61 -2.19
N GLY A 46 8.20 20.50 -2.14
CA GLY A 46 7.45 19.43 -2.78
C GLY A 46 7.44 18.11 -2.01
N GLY A 47 6.75 17.11 -2.55
CA GLY A 47 6.64 15.77 -1.97
C GLY A 47 5.58 15.63 -0.86
N CYS A 48 5.23 14.38 -0.57
CA CYS A 48 4.35 14.05 0.56
C CYS A 48 5.08 14.24 1.88
N ARG A 49 4.43 14.91 2.84
CA ARG A 49 5.00 15.06 4.19
C ARG A 49 5.14 13.71 4.90
N THR A 50 4.16 12.83 4.71
CA THR A 50 4.25 11.43 5.13
C THR A 50 4.61 10.61 3.91
N ASN A 51 5.77 9.96 3.97
CA ASN A 51 6.29 9.09 2.93
C ASN A 51 6.76 7.79 3.58
N VAL A 52 6.67 6.69 2.83
CA VAL A 52 7.08 5.36 3.29
C VAL A 52 7.72 4.65 2.11
N GLU A 53 8.83 3.99 2.37
CA GLU A 53 9.43 3.01 1.47
C GLU A 53 9.11 1.63 2.03
N MET A 54 8.62 0.74 1.17
CA MET A 54 8.33 -0.65 1.53
C MET A 54 8.77 -1.58 0.41
N THR A 55 9.04 -2.83 0.76
CA THR A 55 9.14 -3.90 -0.26
C THR A 55 7.77 -4.18 -0.86
N ILE A 56 7.77 -4.83 -2.02
CA ILE A 56 6.57 -5.38 -2.65
C ILE A 56 6.90 -6.82 -3.00
N ASN A 57 6.13 -7.76 -2.46
CA ASN A 57 6.45 -9.18 -2.56
C ASN A 57 5.70 -9.91 -3.69
N ASP A 58 4.62 -9.32 -4.22
CA ASP A 58 3.68 -10.02 -5.12
C ASP A 58 3.91 -9.77 -6.61
N VAL A 59 4.94 -8.99 -6.98
CA VAL A 59 5.37 -8.76 -8.36
C VAL A 59 6.90 -8.83 -8.49
N ASP A 60 7.40 -9.31 -9.62
CA ASP A 60 8.84 -9.40 -9.89
C ASP A 60 9.47 -8.02 -10.13
N ASP A 61 8.72 -7.11 -10.77
CA ASP A 61 9.11 -5.71 -11.00
C ASP A 61 8.14 -4.78 -10.27
N VAL A 62 8.67 -3.90 -9.40
CA VAL A 62 7.87 -2.91 -8.67
C VAL A 62 7.15 -1.93 -9.60
N CYS A 63 7.62 -1.75 -10.84
CA CYS A 63 6.91 -0.98 -11.86
C CYS A 63 5.58 -1.61 -12.28
N ASP A 64 5.33 -2.88 -11.96
CA ASP A 64 4.07 -3.55 -12.23
C ASP A 64 2.98 -3.32 -11.18
N VAL A 65 3.29 -2.69 -10.04
CA VAL A 65 2.28 -2.33 -9.03
C VAL A 65 1.15 -1.52 -9.66
N LYS A 66 -0.09 -1.94 -9.42
CA LYS A 66 -1.28 -1.34 -10.01
C LYS A 66 -1.98 -0.40 -9.04
N GLY A 67 -2.50 0.70 -9.60
CA GLY A 67 -3.40 1.62 -8.89
C GLY A 67 -2.69 2.79 -8.23
N MET A 68 -3.51 3.73 -7.74
CA MET A 68 -3.11 4.97 -7.09
C MET A 68 -4.02 5.19 -5.88
N HIS A 69 -3.54 5.87 -4.84
CA HIS A 69 -4.27 6.04 -3.57
C HIS A 69 -4.64 4.73 -2.89
N GLN A 70 -3.67 3.81 -2.79
CA GLN A 70 -3.81 2.57 -2.03
C GLN A 70 -3.75 2.86 -0.53
N ILE A 71 -4.36 1.96 0.26
CA ILE A 71 -4.30 1.98 1.71
C ILE A 71 -3.16 1.08 2.15
N ILE A 72 -2.23 1.62 2.93
CA ILE A 72 -1.14 0.85 3.56
C ILE A 72 -1.44 0.76 5.06
N PHE A 73 -1.33 -0.43 5.63
CA PHE A 73 -1.56 -0.66 7.06
C PHE A 73 -0.63 -1.74 7.60
N TYR A 74 -0.36 -1.70 8.90
CA TYR A 74 0.54 -2.66 9.56
C TYR A 74 -0.04 -4.07 9.61
N GLY A 75 0.85 -5.06 9.45
CA GLY A 75 0.59 -6.49 9.41
C GLY A 75 0.56 -7.03 7.98
N ASP A 76 1.06 -8.25 7.78
CA ASP A 76 0.79 -9.03 6.57
C ASP A 76 -0.56 -9.73 6.72
N TYR A 77 -1.55 -9.21 6.00
CA TYR A 77 -2.92 -9.70 5.94
C TYR A 77 -3.30 -10.10 4.51
N ALA A 78 -2.31 -10.31 3.63
CA ALA A 78 -2.59 -10.60 2.24
C ALA A 78 -3.34 -11.92 2.06
N ARG A 79 -3.09 -12.92 2.93
CA ARG A 79 -3.83 -14.18 2.91
C ARG A 79 -5.29 -13.98 3.34
N GLU A 80 -5.53 -13.26 4.43
CA GLU A 80 -6.85 -12.97 4.98
C GLU A 80 -7.69 -12.17 3.97
N LEU A 81 -7.09 -11.19 3.29
CA LEU A 81 -7.75 -10.44 2.23
C LEU A 81 -8.02 -11.27 0.97
N ARG A 82 -7.14 -12.21 0.59
CA ARG A 82 -7.44 -13.15 -0.51
C ARG A 82 -8.64 -14.04 -0.18
N ILE A 83 -8.72 -14.54 1.06
CA ILE A 83 -9.87 -15.33 1.54
C ILE A 83 -11.15 -14.48 1.51
N PHE A 84 -11.10 -13.25 2.02
CA PHE A 84 -12.23 -12.32 1.94
C PHE A 84 -12.66 -12.11 0.49
N CYS A 85 -11.72 -11.83 -0.42
CA CYS A 85 -12.05 -11.62 -1.83
C CYS A 85 -12.69 -12.86 -2.47
N GLN A 86 -12.20 -14.06 -2.15
CA GLN A 86 -12.79 -15.31 -2.61
C GLN A 86 -14.25 -15.48 -2.13
N LEU A 87 -14.52 -15.20 -0.84
CA LEU A 87 -15.87 -15.32 -0.27
C LEU A 87 -16.87 -14.34 -0.90
N TYR A 88 -16.41 -13.14 -1.25
CA TYR A 88 -17.26 -12.07 -1.79
C TYR A 88 -17.23 -11.95 -3.31
N GLY A 89 -16.56 -12.86 -4.02
CA GLY A 89 -16.48 -12.82 -5.48
C GLY A 89 -15.71 -11.60 -6.03
N ILE A 90 -14.74 -11.10 -5.27
CA ILE A 90 -13.86 -9.99 -5.65
C ILE A 90 -12.61 -10.58 -6.29
N LYS A 91 -12.23 -10.09 -7.48
CA LYS A 91 -11.03 -10.57 -8.16
C LYS A 91 -9.78 -9.91 -7.58
N VAL A 92 -8.86 -10.70 -7.07
CA VAL A 92 -7.54 -10.20 -6.63
C VAL A 92 -6.65 -10.00 -7.86
N ILE A 93 -5.95 -8.86 -7.91
CA ILE A 93 -4.92 -8.52 -8.90
C ILE A 93 -3.66 -8.13 -8.15
N THR A 94 -2.53 -8.67 -8.58
CA THR A 94 -1.18 -8.36 -8.10
C THR A 94 -0.34 -8.02 -9.30
#